data_AF-A0A139AWN8-F1
#
_entry.id   AF-A0A139AWN8-F1
#
_cell.length_a   1.000
_cell.length_b   1.000
_cell.length_c   1.000
_cell.angle_alpha   90.00
_cell.angle_beta   90.00
_cell.angle_gamma   90.00
#
_symmetry.space_group_name_H-M   'P 1'
#
loop_
_entity.id
_entity.type
_entity.pdbx_description
1 polymer ?
#
loop_
_entity_poly.entity_id
_entity_poly.type
_entity_poly.pdbx_seq_one_letter_code
_entity_poly.pdbx_strand_id
1 'polypeptide(L)'
;MPTRFCAPFSTKTFSPCACLGPMRTSPRPLSAHSHSPSAEFAPLPPFYTVQSRPGNPHAPFALASDPSSSPPSLNLGVPLALVKPIYTIARTRFWEARRALEEQIVAIADREGEARHGHALENAPSTCPVCELGEDATASLASSSLLLLLVHAEDPTPWNVRRRIFLHSFHCSLPGPPSKHDVDLHTRTIRTASAHQELAASALVLSRHPGSSAAWSYRRWLLTTITTTQNLHLPTFTPSALLPTELRLTLRAAEKKHSNYLAWGHRGWALQWAVGGCDVGGGGARDDAVVSVVLWLCCVVWLRMLI
;
A
#
# COMPACT_ATOMS: atom_id res chain seq x y z
N MET A 1 -28.87 -11.27 -34.97
CA MET A 1 -28.49 -11.28 -33.54
C MET A 1 -27.63 -10.05 -33.28
N PRO A 2 -28.11 -9.05 -32.53
CA PRO A 2 -27.34 -7.82 -32.37
C PRO A 2 -26.29 -8.02 -31.27
N THR A 3 -25.01 -7.88 -31.65
CA THR A 3 -23.87 -7.80 -30.76
C THR A 3 -23.88 -6.44 -30.06
N ARG A 4 -24.22 -6.42 -28.76
CA ARG A 4 -24.07 -5.22 -27.93
C ARG A 4 -22.59 -5.03 -27.60
N PHE A 5 -21.99 -4.01 -28.21
CA PHE A 5 -20.68 -3.49 -27.84
C PHE A 5 -20.83 -2.73 -26.51
N CYS A 6 -20.28 -3.27 -25.42
CA CYS A 6 -20.13 -2.51 -24.17
C CYS A 6 -18.92 -1.58 -24.31
N ALA A 7 -19.15 -0.28 -24.18
CA ALA A 7 -18.10 0.74 -24.18
C ALA A 7 -17.18 0.59 -22.94
N PRO A 8 -15.89 1.00 -23.03
CA PRO A 8 -15.00 1.00 -21.87
C PRO A 8 -15.43 2.06 -20.86
N PHE A 9 -15.65 1.63 -19.61
CA PHE A 9 -15.93 2.52 -18.48
C PHE A 9 -14.75 3.46 -18.22
N SER A 10 -15.04 4.77 -18.21
CA SER A 10 -14.12 5.83 -17.83
C SER A 10 -13.69 5.68 -16.37
N THR A 11 -12.38 5.66 -16.11
CA THR A 11 -11.75 5.64 -14.79
C THR A 11 -11.83 7.01 -14.11
N LYS A 12 -13.03 7.55 -13.90
CA LYS A 12 -13.22 8.62 -12.93
C LYS A 12 -13.24 7.98 -11.54
N THR A 13 -12.19 8.24 -10.79
CA THR A 13 -12.09 8.00 -9.35
C THR A 13 -13.38 8.47 -8.67
N PHE A 14 -14.17 7.52 -8.17
CA PHE A 14 -15.25 7.81 -7.24
C PHE A 14 -14.63 8.36 -5.96
N SER A 15 -14.85 9.64 -5.71
CA SER A 15 -14.61 10.27 -4.41
C SER A 15 -15.63 9.69 -3.42
N PRO A 16 -15.24 9.20 -2.23
CA PRO A 16 -16.19 8.72 -1.26
C PRO A 16 -17.06 9.88 -0.75
N CYS A 17 -18.36 9.64 -0.70
CA CYS A 17 -19.40 10.57 -0.25
C CYS A 17 -19.01 11.28 1.05
N ALA A 18 -18.88 12.61 0.98
CA ALA A 18 -18.89 13.47 2.15
C ALA A 18 -20.34 13.68 2.61
N CYS A 19 -20.80 12.86 3.57
CA CYS A 19 -21.94 13.21 4.41
C CYS A 19 -21.45 14.18 5.49
N LEU A 20 -21.26 15.45 5.14
CA LEU A 20 -21.06 16.53 6.11
C LEU A 20 -22.32 17.38 6.12
N GLY A 21 -23.03 17.35 7.24
CA GLY A 21 -24.21 18.19 7.50
C GLY A 21 -23.86 19.68 7.52
N PRO A 22 -24.88 20.56 7.45
CA PRO A 22 -24.68 22.00 7.32
C PRO A 22 -24.05 22.59 8.59
N MET A 23 -22.81 23.04 8.50
CA MET A 23 -22.19 23.90 9.52
C MET A 23 -22.87 25.27 9.52
N ARG A 24 -23.57 25.58 10.61
CA ARG A 24 -23.99 26.95 10.93
C ARG A 24 -22.76 27.78 11.27
N THR A 25 -22.51 28.82 10.48
CA THR A 25 -21.52 29.85 10.79
C THR A 25 -22.13 30.87 11.75
N SER A 26 -21.50 31.06 12.91
CA SER A 26 -21.71 32.23 13.76
C SER A 26 -20.33 32.78 14.13
N PRO A 27 -20.02 34.06 13.83
CA PRO A 27 -18.74 34.64 14.16
C PRO A 27 -18.76 35.16 15.61
N ARG A 28 -17.85 34.65 16.45
CA ARG A 28 -17.49 35.27 17.73
C ARG A 28 -16.15 36.02 17.58
N PRO A 29 -16.03 37.25 18.13
CA PRO A 29 -14.82 38.05 18.02
C PRO A 29 -13.71 37.55 18.95
N LEU A 30 -12.47 37.60 18.45
CA LEU A 30 -11.24 37.26 19.17
C LEU A 30 -10.81 38.42 20.07
N SER A 31 -10.70 38.17 21.37
CA SER A 31 -9.98 39.02 22.31
C SER A 31 -8.49 38.65 22.32
N ALA A 32 -7.64 39.65 22.13
CA ALA A 32 -6.20 39.53 22.19
C ALA A 32 -5.72 39.37 23.64
N HIS A 33 -5.03 38.27 23.94
CA HIS A 33 -4.16 38.18 25.11
C HIS A 33 -2.76 37.75 24.69
N SER A 34 -1.83 38.67 24.84
CA SER A 34 -0.39 38.50 24.74
C SER A 34 0.14 37.82 26.01
N HIS A 35 0.68 36.62 25.86
CA HIS A 35 1.60 36.05 26.84
C HIS A 35 2.79 35.41 26.11
N SER A 36 3.96 36.02 26.29
CA SER A 36 5.25 35.41 26.01
C SER A 36 5.55 34.33 27.05
N PRO A 37 6.20 33.24 26.66
CA PRO A 37 7.12 32.55 27.56
C PRO A 37 8.52 32.52 26.95
N SER A 38 9.46 33.12 27.67
CA SER A 38 10.89 32.86 27.54
C SER A 38 11.15 31.41 27.90
N ALA A 39 11.63 30.61 26.94
CA ALA A 39 12.13 29.27 27.19
C ALA A 39 13.66 29.29 27.12
N GLU A 40 14.25 29.11 28.29
CA GLU A 40 15.66 28.94 28.59
C GLU A 40 16.18 27.66 27.92
N PHE A 41 17.18 27.77 27.04
CA PHE A 41 17.83 26.62 26.41
C PHE A 41 18.75 25.93 27.42
N ALA A 42 18.37 24.71 27.84
CA ALA A 42 19.28 23.81 28.53
C ALA A 42 20.30 23.23 27.51
N PRO A 43 21.61 23.15 27.85
CA PRO A 43 22.61 22.58 26.97
C PRO A 43 22.48 21.05 26.88
N LEU A 44 22.60 20.53 25.66
CA LEU A 44 22.65 19.11 25.36
C LEU A 44 23.87 18.45 26.03
N PRO A 45 23.75 17.18 26.49
CA PRO A 45 24.88 16.45 27.03
C PRO A 45 25.92 16.09 25.94
N PRO A 46 27.21 16.03 26.30
CA PRO A 46 28.27 15.70 25.35
C PRO A 46 28.21 14.24 24.90
N PHE A 47 28.59 14.04 23.64
CA PHE A 47 28.73 12.77 22.94
C PHE A 47 29.44 11.70 23.77
N TYR A 48 28.84 10.51 23.85
CA TYR A 48 29.52 9.29 24.28
C TYR A 48 30.66 8.98 23.31
N THR A 49 31.88 9.09 23.81
CA THR A 49 33.09 8.61 23.17
C THR A 49 33.11 7.08 23.32
N VAL A 50 32.97 6.36 22.21
CA VAL A 50 33.17 4.91 22.18
C VAL A 50 34.66 4.64 22.41
N GLN A 51 35.01 4.10 23.58
CA GLN A 51 36.36 3.58 23.86
C GLN A 51 36.65 2.39 22.94
N SER A 52 37.57 2.58 22.02
CA SER A 52 38.22 1.52 21.25
C SER A 52 39.12 0.69 22.16
N ARG A 53 38.84 -0.62 22.24
CA ARG A 53 39.75 -1.61 22.84
C ARG A 53 41.02 -1.73 21.98
N PRO A 54 42.23 -1.70 22.57
CA PRO A 54 43.44 -2.06 21.84
C PRO A 54 43.58 -3.59 21.85
N GLY A 55 43.61 -4.20 20.67
CA GLY A 55 43.70 -5.66 20.55
C GLY A 55 44.16 -6.11 19.17
N ASN A 56 45.48 -6.31 19.07
CA ASN A 56 46.18 -7.21 18.15
C ASN A 56 46.46 -6.72 16.71
N PRO A 57 47.60 -6.04 16.46
CA PRO A 57 48.21 -6.01 15.14
C PRO A 57 48.93 -7.35 14.90
N HIS A 58 48.79 -7.93 13.70
CA HIS A 58 49.33 -9.22 13.25
C HIS A 58 48.36 -10.43 13.29
N ALA A 59 47.31 -10.36 12.46
CA ALA A 59 46.76 -11.57 11.84
C ALA A 59 46.42 -11.24 10.36
N PRO A 60 47.08 -11.86 9.37
CA PRO A 60 46.70 -11.68 7.97
C PRO A 60 45.38 -12.42 7.70
N PHE A 61 44.29 -11.66 7.53
CA PHE A 61 43.04 -12.16 6.97
C PHE A 61 43.23 -12.39 5.47
N ALA A 62 43.70 -13.58 5.10
CA ALA A 62 43.56 -14.10 3.74
C ALA A 62 42.14 -14.66 3.59
N LEU A 63 41.21 -13.80 3.16
CA LEU A 63 39.92 -14.24 2.60
C LEU A 63 40.20 -14.76 1.19
N ALA A 64 40.34 -16.07 1.08
CA ALA A 64 40.28 -16.77 -0.20
C ALA A 64 38.86 -16.62 -0.77
N SER A 65 38.68 -15.64 -1.65
CA SER A 65 37.51 -15.52 -2.51
C SER A 65 37.57 -16.66 -3.54
N ASP A 66 36.72 -17.67 -3.39
CA ASP A 66 36.59 -18.74 -4.38
C ASP A 66 35.72 -18.23 -5.54
N PRO A 67 36.27 -17.98 -6.76
CA PRO A 67 35.55 -17.32 -7.84
C PRO A 67 34.63 -18.26 -8.65
N SER A 68 34.38 -19.50 -8.20
CA SER A 68 33.67 -20.52 -8.99
C SER A 68 32.23 -20.83 -8.57
N SER A 69 31.68 -20.23 -7.52
CA SER A 69 30.28 -20.48 -7.13
C SER A 69 29.34 -19.49 -7.79
N SER A 70 29.03 -19.71 -9.07
CA SER A 70 27.86 -19.10 -9.69
C SER A 70 26.61 -19.39 -8.85
N PRO A 71 25.80 -18.38 -8.48
CA PRO A 71 24.59 -18.60 -7.68
C PRO A 71 23.65 -19.56 -8.41
N PRO A 72 22.99 -20.50 -7.72
CA PRO A 72 22.07 -21.42 -8.34
C PRO A 72 20.95 -20.61 -8.99
N SER A 73 20.93 -20.59 -10.31
CA SER A 73 19.81 -20.08 -11.09
C SER A 73 18.57 -20.87 -10.67
N LEU A 74 17.64 -20.21 -9.96
CA LEU A 74 16.30 -20.73 -9.66
C LEU A 74 15.52 -20.85 -10.97
N ASN A 75 15.88 -21.85 -11.76
CA ASN A 75 15.15 -22.26 -12.94
C ASN A 75 13.96 -23.07 -12.43
N LEU A 76 12.83 -22.40 -12.19
CA LEU A 76 11.60 -23.01 -11.68
C LEU A 76 11.03 -24.11 -12.58
N GLY A 77 11.65 -24.40 -13.73
CA GLY A 77 11.41 -25.61 -14.53
C GLY A 77 9.99 -25.77 -15.06
N VAL A 78 9.10 -24.80 -14.84
CA VAL A 78 7.72 -24.88 -15.29
C VAL A 78 7.72 -24.76 -16.81
N PRO A 79 7.32 -25.81 -17.55
CA PRO A 79 7.27 -25.75 -19.00
C PRO A 79 6.39 -24.59 -19.45
N LEU A 80 6.85 -23.79 -20.41
CA LEU A 80 6.07 -22.67 -20.97
C LEU A 80 4.67 -23.13 -21.45
N ALA A 81 4.57 -24.41 -21.85
CA ALA A 81 3.32 -25.06 -22.22
C ALA A 81 2.27 -25.10 -21.10
N LEU A 82 2.68 -25.15 -19.83
CA LEU A 82 1.75 -25.13 -18.68
C LEU A 82 1.34 -23.72 -18.27
N VAL A 83 2.11 -22.70 -18.63
CA VAL A 83 1.82 -21.30 -18.26
C VAL A 83 0.52 -20.82 -18.93
N LYS A 84 0.29 -21.16 -20.21
CA LYS A 84 -0.90 -20.74 -20.95
C LYS A 84 -2.21 -21.33 -20.36
N PRO A 85 -2.33 -22.65 -20.10
CA PRO A 85 -3.50 -23.22 -19.45
C PRO A 85 -3.76 -22.64 -18.06
N ILE A 86 -2.73 -22.52 -17.22
CA ILE A 86 -2.85 -21.97 -15.86
C ILE A 86 -3.37 -20.53 -15.93
N TYR A 87 -2.82 -19.71 -16.83
CA TYR A 87 -3.29 -18.35 -17.03
C TYR A 87 -4.76 -18.31 -17.49
N THR A 88 -5.13 -19.14 -18.47
CA THR A 88 -6.52 -19.19 -18.96
C THR A 88 -7.48 -19.57 -17.84
N ILE A 89 -7.14 -20.59 -17.03
CA ILE A 89 -7.96 -21.01 -15.88
C ILE A 89 -8.06 -19.87 -14.86
N ALA A 90 -6.93 -19.28 -14.46
CA ALA A 90 -6.91 -18.18 -13.50
C ALA A 90 -7.71 -16.97 -14.00
N ARG A 91 -7.61 -16.65 -15.29
CA ARG A 91 -8.35 -15.57 -15.94
C ARG A 91 -9.84 -15.85 -15.96
N THR A 92 -10.26 -17.04 -16.36
CA THR A 92 -11.67 -17.44 -16.35
C THR A 92 -12.23 -17.39 -14.93
N ARG A 93 -11.54 -17.97 -13.96
CA ARG A 93 -11.93 -17.92 -12.54
C ARG A 93 -12.02 -16.51 -12.00
N PHE A 94 -11.09 -15.63 -12.36
CA PHE A 94 -11.18 -14.23 -11.97
C PHE A 94 -12.41 -13.54 -12.58
N TRP A 95 -12.69 -13.73 -13.87
CA TRP A 95 -13.85 -13.11 -14.51
C TRP A 95 -15.16 -13.68 -13.99
N GLU A 96 -15.21 -14.98 -13.67
CA GLU A 96 -16.35 -15.61 -12.98
C GLU A 96 -16.55 -14.99 -11.59
N ALA A 97 -15.50 -14.92 -10.77
CA ALA A 97 -15.57 -14.33 -9.44
C ALA A 97 -15.94 -12.84 -9.48
N ARG A 98 -15.38 -12.08 -10.44
CA ARG A 98 -15.71 -10.68 -10.66
C ARG A 98 -17.16 -10.52 -11.11
N ARG A 99 -17.64 -11.35 -12.04
CA ARG A 99 -19.03 -11.31 -12.49
C ARG A 99 -19.97 -11.64 -11.34
N ALA A 100 -19.67 -12.68 -10.56
CA ALA A 100 -20.44 -13.03 -9.37
C ALA A 100 -20.47 -11.87 -8.36
N LEU A 101 -19.35 -11.17 -8.16
CA LEU A 101 -19.30 -9.96 -7.35
C LEU A 101 -20.16 -8.82 -7.93
N GLU A 102 -20.08 -8.58 -9.24
CA GLU A 102 -20.88 -7.55 -9.91
C GLU A 102 -22.38 -7.87 -9.84
N GLU A 103 -22.76 -9.13 -10.04
CA GLU A 103 -24.13 -9.62 -9.89
C GLU A 103 -24.64 -9.45 -8.45
N GLN A 104 -23.81 -9.74 -7.45
CA GLN A 104 -24.17 -9.51 -6.05
C GLN A 104 -24.32 -8.02 -5.73
N ILE A 105 -23.41 -7.16 -6.24
CA ILE A 105 -23.51 -5.70 -6.05
C ILE A 105 -24.81 -5.16 -6.66
N VAL A 106 -25.18 -5.61 -7.86
CA VAL A 106 -26.44 -5.23 -8.52
C VAL A 106 -27.64 -5.72 -7.72
N ALA A 107 -27.64 -6.98 -7.28
CA ALA A 107 -28.73 -7.53 -6.47
C ALA A 107 -28.94 -6.77 -5.15
N ILE A 108 -27.86 -6.28 -4.53
CA ILE A 108 -27.93 -5.48 -3.32
C ILE A 108 -28.46 -4.08 -3.62
N ALA A 109 -28.02 -3.45 -4.71
CA ALA A 109 -28.55 -2.17 -5.15
C ALA A 109 -30.06 -2.22 -5.47
N ASP A 110 -30.53 -3.31 -6.07
CA ASP A 110 -31.95 -3.51 -6.37
C ASP A 110 -32.77 -3.65 -5.07
N ARG A 111 -32.28 -4.41 -4.09
CA ARG A 111 -32.92 -4.52 -2.75
C ARG A 111 -32.98 -3.17 -2.03
N GLU A 112 -31.92 -2.37 -2.11
CA GLU A 112 -31.93 -1.00 -1.57
C GLU A 112 -32.91 -0.09 -2.31
N GLY A 113 -33.04 -0.27 -3.62
CA GLY A 113 -34.00 0.46 -4.47
C GLY A 113 -35.45 0.14 -4.09
N GLU A 114 -35.78 -1.13 -3.90
CA GLU A 114 -37.10 -1.57 -3.44
C GLU A 114 -37.40 -1.08 -2.01
N ALA A 115 -36.42 -1.16 -1.11
CA ALA A 115 -36.54 -0.63 0.25
C ALA A 115 -36.80 0.88 0.30
N ARG A 116 -36.31 1.65 -0.69
CA ARG A 116 -36.57 3.10 -0.82
C ARG A 116 -37.97 3.45 -1.31
N HIS A 117 -38.63 2.56 -2.03
CA HIS A 117 -39.99 2.79 -2.53
C HIS A 117 -41.06 2.28 -1.53
N GLY A 118 -40.69 1.42 -0.58
CA GLY A 118 -41.51 1.09 0.59
C GLY A 118 -41.30 2.11 1.71
N HIS A 119 -42.34 2.86 2.07
CA HIS A 119 -42.34 3.99 3.02
C HIS A 119 -41.97 3.67 4.49
N ALA A 120 -41.23 2.60 4.78
CA ALA A 120 -40.86 2.16 6.13
C ALA A 120 -39.32 2.09 6.28
N LEU A 121 -38.65 3.25 6.28
CA LEU A 121 -37.19 3.36 6.13
C LEU A 121 -36.46 4.02 7.30
N GLU A 122 -36.98 3.91 8.52
CA GLU A 122 -36.25 4.42 9.69
C GLU A 122 -35.22 3.44 10.28
N ASN A 123 -35.20 2.16 9.86
CA ASN A 123 -34.36 1.14 10.51
C ASN A 123 -33.62 0.16 9.58
N ALA A 124 -33.56 0.38 8.26
CA ALA A 124 -32.83 -0.53 7.38
C ALA A 124 -31.31 -0.38 7.62
N PRO A 125 -30.58 -1.43 8.05
CA PRO A 125 -29.15 -1.35 8.24
C PRO A 125 -28.47 -1.16 6.88
N SER A 126 -27.64 -0.11 6.76
CA SER A 126 -26.80 0.10 5.59
C SER A 126 -25.66 -0.91 5.57
N THR A 127 -25.95 -2.16 5.19
CA THR A 127 -24.93 -3.20 5.05
C THR A 127 -24.12 -2.95 3.79
N CYS A 128 -22.79 -2.85 3.94
CA CYS A 128 -21.89 -2.74 2.80
C CYS A 128 -21.97 -4.03 1.97
N PRO A 129 -22.14 -3.96 0.63
CA PRO A 129 -22.35 -5.14 -0.20
C PRO A 129 -21.20 -6.15 -0.17
N VAL A 130 -20.00 -5.69 0.20
CA VAL A 130 -18.84 -6.57 0.31
C VAL A 130 -18.85 -7.37 1.62
N CYS A 131 -19.55 -6.91 2.68
CA CYS A 131 -19.63 -7.68 3.93
C CYS A 131 -20.55 -8.91 3.74
N GLU A 132 -21.41 -8.92 2.71
CA GLU A 132 -22.33 -10.02 2.39
C GLU A 132 -21.68 -11.18 1.62
N LEU A 133 -20.51 -10.96 1.00
CA LEU A 133 -19.80 -11.97 0.20
C LEU A 133 -19.35 -13.20 1.00
N GLY A 134 -19.27 -13.09 2.32
CA GLY A 134 -18.66 -14.11 3.18
C GLY A 134 -17.13 -14.13 3.09
N GLU A 135 -16.48 -14.62 4.15
CA GLU A 135 -15.01 -14.64 4.25
C GLU A 135 -14.36 -15.43 3.11
N ASP A 136 -14.95 -16.58 2.75
CA ASP A 136 -14.45 -17.47 1.70
C ASP A 136 -14.40 -16.80 0.32
N ALA A 137 -15.42 -16.03 -0.05
CA ALA A 137 -15.43 -15.35 -1.34
C ALA A 137 -14.41 -14.22 -1.39
N THR A 138 -14.21 -13.48 -0.30
CA THR A 138 -13.18 -12.43 -0.23
C THR A 138 -11.77 -13.02 -0.36
N ALA A 139 -11.50 -14.16 0.30
CA ALA A 139 -10.23 -14.87 0.19
C ALA A 139 -9.99 -15.43 -1.23
N SER A 140 -11.03 -16.00 -1.86
CA SER A 140 -10.99 -16.47 -3.24
C SER A 140 -10.70 -15.34 -4.23
N LEU A 141 -11.34 -14.18 -4.05
CA LEU A 141 -11.12 -13.00 -4.88
C LEU A 141 -9.73 -12.39 -4.67
N ALA A 142 -9.23 -12.36 -3.43
CA ALA A 142 -7.87 -11.94 -3.11
C ALA A 142 -6.83 -12.87 -3.79
N SER A 143 -7.06 -14.18 -3.79
CA SER A 143 -6.18 -15.16 -4.43
C SER A 143 -6.21 -15.05 -5.96
N SER A 144 -7.42 -14.95 -6.54
CA SER A 144 -7.61 -14.85 -7.99
C SER A 144 -7.04 -13.56 -8.56
N SER A 145 -7.23 -12.42 -7.86
CA SER A 145 -6.64 -11.15 -8.26
C SER A 145 -5.11 -11.18 -8.21
N LEU A 146 -4.51 -11.83 -7.19
CA LEU A 146 -3.06 -11.99 -7.13
C LEU A 146 -2.52 -12.83 -8.29
N LEU A 147 -3.15 -13.97 -8.59
CA LEU A 147 -2.75 -14.81 -9.72
C LEU A 147 -2.78 -14.03 -11.04
N LEU A 148 -3.81 -13.21 -11.26
CA LEU A 148 -3.86 -12.34 -12.43
C LEU A 148 -2.73 -11.33 -12.46
N LEU A 149 -2.43 -10.67 -11.34
CA LEU A 149 -1.34 -9.69 -11.27
C LEU A 149 0.03 -10.31 -11.49
N LEU A 150 0.21 -11.58 -11.09
CA LEU A 150 1.43 -12.33 -11.38
C LEU A 150 1.62 -12.62 -12.87
N VAL A 151 0.55 -12.58 -13.68
CA VAL A 151 0.65 -12.72 -15.13
C VAL A 151 0.60 -11.36 -15.86
N HIS A 152 -0.25 -10.44 -15.41
CA HIS A 152 -0.42 -9.09 -15.96
C HIS A 152 -0.47 -8.03 -14.87
N ALA A 153 0.71 -7.53 -14.49
CA ALA A 153 0.82 -6.51 -13.45
C ALA A 153 0.29 -5.12 -13.85
N GLU A 154 0.12 -4.83 -15.15
CA GLU A 154 -0.40 -3.53 -15.63
C GLU A 154 -1.93 -3.44 -15.66
N ASP A 155 -2.67 -4.55 -15.47
CA ASP A 155 -4.12 -4.48 -15.48
C ASP A 155 -4.63 -3.71 -14.24
N PRO A 156 -5.33 -2.57 -14.40
CA PRO A 156 -5.83 -1.82 -13.26
C PRO A 156 -6.97 -2.54 -12.53
N THR A 157 -7.64 -3.51 -13.18
CA THR A 157 -8.82 -4.17 -12.62
C THR A 157 -8.49 -4.97 -11.37
N PRO A 158 -7.53 -5.91 -11.36
CA PRO A 158 -7.20 -6.67 -10.17
C PRO A 158 -6.66 -5.76 -9.05
N TRP A 159 -5.89 -4.71 -9.38
CA TRP A 159 -5.43 -3.75 -8.38
C TRP A 159 -6.60 -3.02 -7.70
N ASN A 160 -7.58 -2.56 -8.47
CA ASN A 160 -8.77 -1.92 -7.92
C ASN A 160 -9.60 -2.88 -7.06
N VAL A 161 -9.73 -4.14 -7.45
CA VAL A 161 -10.34 -5.19 -6.63
C VAL A 161 -9.61 -5.34 -5.30
N ARG A 162 -8.28 -5.44 -5.31
CA ARG A 162 -7.48 -5.51 -4.08
C ARG A 162 -7.61 -4.27 -3.21
N ARG A 163 -7.68 -3.06 -3.78
CA ARG A 163 -7.95 -1.83 -3.02
C ARG A 163 -9.27 -1.92 -2.26
N ARG A 164 -10.32 -2.42 -2.91
CA ARG A 164 -11.64 -2.59 -2.30
C ARG A 164 -11.60 -3.62 -1.17
N ILE A 165 -11.01 -4.81 -1.40
CA ILE A 165 -10.85 -5.85 -0.37
C ILE A 165 -10.07 -5.30 0.83
N PHE A 166 -8.96 -4.59 0.57
CA PHE A 166 -8.15 -3.99 1.62
C PHE A 166 -8.96 -2.98 2.43
N LEU A 167 -9.56 -1.97 1.79
CA LEU A 167 -10.38 -0.95 2.47
C LEU A 167 -11.55 -1.59 3.25
N HIS A 168 -12.16 -2.63 2.69
CA HIS A 168 -13.26 -3.33 3.32
C HIS A 168 -12.90 -3.97 4.67
N SER A 169 -11.71 -4.55 4.77
CA SER A 169 -11.20 -5.14 6.03
C SER A 169 -11.10 -4.12 7.18
N PHE A 170 -11.12 -2.83 6.86
CA PHE A 170 -11.10 -1.75 7.84
C PHE A 170 -12.49 -1.20 8.17
N HIS A 171 -13.40 -1.22 7.21
CA HIS A 171 -14.73 -0.62 7.36
C HIS A 171 -15.79 -1.58 7.93
N CYS A 172 -15.72 -2.90 7.68
CA CYS A 172 -16.60 -3.86 8.38
C CYS A 172 -16.06 -4.10 9.78
N SER A 173 -16.17 -3.09 10.65
CA SER A 173 -16.12 -3.32 12.09
C SER A 173 -17.51 -3.80 12.50
N LEU A 174 -17.57 -4.94 13.18
CA LEU A 174 -18.81 -5.62 13.59
C LEU A 174 -19.83 -4.63 14.19
N PRO A 175 -21.10 -4.67 13.76
CA PRO A 175 -22.17 -3.90 14.38
C PRO A 175 -22.47 -4.51 15.75
N GLY A 176 -21.74 -4.07 16.77
CA GLY A 176 -21.98 -4.44 18.17
C GLY A 176 -21.62 -3.28 19.07
N PRO A 177 -22.42 -2.99 20.11
CA PRO A 177 -22.04 -1.99 21.11
C PRO A 177 -20.72 -2.44 21.75
N PRO A 178 -19.66 -1.63 21.68
CA PRO A 178 -18.35 -2.05 22.11
C PRO A 178 -18.37 -2.33 23.62
N SER A 179 -18.08 -3.57 24.02
CA SER A 179 -17.43 -3.76 25.30
C SER A 179 -16.06 -3.06 25.17
N LYS A 180 -15.86 -2.00 25.96
CA LYS A 180 -14.89 -0.92 25.73
C LYS A 180 -13.41 -1.31 25.58
N HIS A 181 -13.02 -2.57 25.77
CA HIS A 181 -11.59 -2.93 25.84
C HIS A 181 -11.14 -4.15 25.00
N ASP A 182 -11.94 -5.21 24.83
CA ASP A 182 -11.47 -6.43 24.15
C ASP A 182 -11.66 -6.43 22.62
N VAL A 183 -12.65 -5.70 22.11
CA VAL A 183 -12.95 -5.64 20.66
C VAL A 183 -11.83 -4.93 19.87
N ASP A 184 -11.01 -4.10 20.53
CA ASP A 184 -9.96 -3.32 19.86
C ASP A 184 -8.76 -4.20 19.43
N LEU A 185 -8.35 -5.19 20.25
CA LEU A 185 -7.14 -5.97 19.97
C LEU A 185 -7.33 -6.94 18.79
N HIS A 186 -8.46 -7.65 18.74
CA HIS A 186 -8.76 -8.58 17.65
C HIS A 186 -8.88 -7.84 16.31
N THR A 187 -9.63 -6.74 16.30
CA THR A 187 -9.78 -5.88 15.12
C THR A 187 -8.42 -5.35 14.66
N ARG A 188 -7.58 -4.88 15.58
CA ARG A 188 -6.21 -4.43 15.27
C ARG A 188 -5.38 -5.55 14.66
N THR A 189 -5.50 -6.78 15.15
CA THR A 189 -4.76 -7.96 14.66
C THR A 189 -5.17 -8.35 13.23
N ILE A 190 -6.47 -8.33 12.92
CA ILE A 190 -6.95 -8.58 11.55
C ILE A 190 -6.42 -7.50 10.60
N ARG A 191 -6.48 -6.24 11.03
CA ARG A 191 -6.00 -5.09 10.26
C ARG A 191 -4.50 -5.12 9.99
N THR A 192 -3.67 -5.45 11.00
CA THR A 192 -2.23 -5.62 10.81
C THR A 192 -1.92 -6.77 9.86
N ALA A 193 -2.61 -7.91 10.01
CA ALA A 193 -2.44 -9.07 9.16
C ALA A 193 -2.78 -8.75 7.69
N SER A 194 -3.91 -8.08 7.45
CA SER A 194 -4.31 -7.66 6.10
C SER A 194 -3.27 -6.72 5.46
N ALA A 195 -2.77 -5.73 6.20
CA ALA A 195 -1.71 -4.82 5.73
C ALA A 195 -0.42 -5.57 5.36
N HIS A 196 0.01 -6.53 6.18
CA HIS A 196 1.18 -7.36 5.86
C HIS A 196 0.96 -8.22 4.62
N GLN A 197 -0.23 -8.84 4.48
CA GLN A 197 -0.56 -9.65 3.31
C GLN A 197 -0.53 -8.82 2.02
N GLU A 198 -1.07 -7.60 2.02
CA GLU A 198 -1.06 -6.73 0.83
C GLU A 198 0.35 -6.19 0.48
N LEU A 199 1.17 -5.88 1.49
CA LEU A 199 2.57 -5.50 1.26
C LEU A 199 3.38 -6.66 0.69
N ALA A 200 3.13 -7.89 1.16
CA ALA A 200 3.75 -9.09 0.64
C ALA A 200 3.28 -9.41 -0.79
N ALA A 201 1.98 -9.31 -1.06
CA ALA A 201 1.40 -9.53 -2.38
C ALA A 201 1.98 -8.55 -3.42
N SER A 202 2.02 -7.26 -3.12
CA SER A 202 2.60 -6.26 -4.03
C SER A 202 4.11 -6.46 -4.21
N ALA A 203 4.85 -6.88 -3.17
CA ALA A 203 6.28 -7.20 -3.28
C ALA A 203 6.51 -8.42 -4.19
N LEU A 204 5.65 -9.44 -4.08
CA LEU A 204 5.69 -10.62 -4.94
C LEU A 204 5.44 -10.25 -6.41
N VAL A 205 4.43 -9.43 -6.69
CA VAL A 205 4.18 -8.94 -8.05
C VAL A 205 5.38 -8.16 -8.59
N LEU A 206 5.97 -7.26 -7.80
CA LEU A 206 7.16 -6.49 -8.20
C LEU A 206 8.40 -7.36 -8.37
N SER A 207 8.53 -8.45 -7.61
CA SER A 207 9.61 -9.42 -7.82
C SER A 207 9.51 -10.07 -9.20
N ARG A 208 8.29 -10.27 -9.74
CA ARG A 208 8.07 -10.85 -11.07
C ARG A 208 8.09 -9.80 -12.18
N HIS A 209 7.54 -8.62 -11.90
CA HIS A 209 7.31 -7.50 -12.82
C HIS A 209 7.92 -6.20 -12.26
N PRO A 210 9.26 -6.10 -12.16
CA PRO A 210 9.92 -4.98 -11.47
C PRO A 210 9.72 -3.63 -12.18
N GLY A 211 9.40 -3.64 -13.47
CA GLY A 211 9.10 -2.46 -14.27
C GLY A 211 7.62 -2.08 -14.33
N SER A 212 6.78 -2.62 -13.43
CA SER A 212 5.34 -2.38 -13.49
C SER A 212 4.92 -1.06 -12.85
N SER A 213 4.34 -0.15 -13.64
CA SER A 213 3.93 1.17 -13.18
C SER A 213 2.74 1.11 -12.22
N ALA A 214 1.78 0.23 -12.55
CA ALA A 214 0.58 0.00 -11.73
C ALA A 214 0.94 -0.63 -10.39
N ALA A 215 1.88 -1.58 -10.35
CA ALA A 215 2.32 -2.20 -9.10
C ALA A 215 2.99 -1.21 -8.14
N TRP A 216 3.91 -0.37 -8.64
CA TRP A 216 4.52 0.69 -7.83
C TRP A 216 3.48 1.71 -7.35
N SER A 217 2.55 2.10 -8.21
CA SER A 217 1.46 3.04 -7.85
C SER A 217 0.55 2.47 -6.77
N TYR A 218 0.18 1.18 -6.87
CA TYR A 218 -0.59 0.49 -5.83
C TYR A 218 0.18 0.44 -4.51
N ARG A 219 1.49 0.15 -4.55
CA ARG A 219 2.32 0.09 -3.35
C ARG A 219 2.42 1.44 -2.63
N ARG A 220 2.58 2.55 -3.36
CA ARG A 220 2.54 3.89 -2.78
C ARG A 220 1.20 4.20 -2.12
N TRP A 221 0.10 3.92 -2.83
CA TRP A 221 -1.24 4.07 -2.27
C TRP A 221 -1.39 3.27 -0.96
N LEU A 222 -0.96 2.01 -0.94
CA LEU A 222 -1.07 1.13 0.23
C LEU A 222 -0.28 1.68 1.43
N LEU A 223 0.98 2.08 1.23
CA LEU A 223 1.83 2.66 2.28
C LEU A 223 1.23 3.95 2.83
N THR A 224 0.76 4.85 1.96
CA THR A 224 0.05 6.05 2.38
C THR A 224 -1.20 5.69 3.18
N THR A 225 -2.06 4.81 2.67
CA THR A 225 -3.31 4.43 3.35
C THR A 225 -3.08 3.85 4.74
N ILE A 226 -2.11 2.94 4.89
CA ILE A 226 -1.78 2.33 6.20
C ILE A 226 -1.28 3.39 7.21
N THR A 227 -0.55 4.41 6.73
CA THR A 227 0.08 5.40 7.62
C THR A 227 -0.78 6.63 7.90
N THR A 228 -1.64 7.05 6.97
CA THR A 228 -2.39 8.30 7.09
C THR A 228 -3.82 8.15 7.59
N THR A 229 -4.43 6.98 7.41
CA THR A 229 -5.83 6.80 7.77
C THR A 229 -5.94 6.77 9.30
N GLN A 230 -6.62 7.76 9.90
CA GLN A 230 -6.73 7.94 11.36
C GLN A 230 -7.24 6.68 12.10
N ASN A 231 -8.06 5.86 11.43
CA ASN A 231 -8.57 4.59 11.98
C ASN A 231 -7.57 3.42 11.88
N LEU A 232 -6.43 3.63 11.23
CA LEU A 232 -5.41 2.62 10.87
C LEU A 232 -4.06 2.89 11.51
N HIS A 233 -3.99 3.73 12.54
CA HIS A 233 -2.74 4.04 13.23
C HIS A 233 -2.23 2.79 13.97
N LEU A 234 -1.69 1.87 13.18
CA LEU A 234 -1.12 0.61 13.61
C LEU A 234 0.30 0.96 14.03
N PRO A 235 0.65 0.91 15.33
CA PRO A 235 1.92 1.41 15.84
C PRO A 235 3.13 0.72 15.17
N THR A 236 2.93 -0.47 14.61
CA THR A 236 3.94 -1.23 13.85
C THR A 236 4.25 -0.65 12.47
N PHE A 237 3.32 0.10 11.87
CA PHE A 237 3.43 0.60 10.51
C PHE A 237 3.76 2.10 10.50
N THR A 238 4.85 2.50 11.14
CA THR A 238 5.38 3.85 10.95
C THR A 238 6.17 3.93 9.64
N PRO A 239 6.23 5.10 8.98
CA PRO A 239 7.07 5.28 7.80
C PRO A 239 8.54 4.88 8.04
N SER A 240 9.07 5.20 9.23
CA SER A 240 10.41 4.84 9.66
C SER A 240 10.61 3.33 9.83
N ALA A 241 9.62 2.59 10.33
CA ALA A 241 9.69 1.13 10.44
C ALA A 241 9.61 0.43 9.07
N LEU A 242 8.87 0.99 8.12
CA LEU A 242 8.67 0.41 6.79
C LEU A 242 9.81 0.74 5.82
N LEU A 243 10.48 1.88 5.99
CA LEU A 243 11.51 2.37 5.08
C LEU A 243 12.61 1.34 4.77
N PRO A 244 13.24 0.63 5.73
CA PRO A 244 14.27 -0.36 5.40
C PRO A 244 13.78 -1.49 4.49
N THR A 245 12.51 -1.88 4.61
CA THR A 245 11.91 -2.91 3.75
C THR A 245 11.66 -2.38 2.36
N GLU A 246 11.18 -1.14 2.23
CA GLU A 246 11.00 -0.49 0.93
C GLU A 246 12.32 -0.26 0.19
N LEU A 247 13.37 0.19 0.89
CA LEU A 247 14.71 0.36 0.30
C LEU A 247 15.27 -0.97 -0.22
N ARG A 248 15.10 -2.07 0.53
CA ARG A 248 15.50 -3.42 0.07
C ARG A 248 14.72 -3.88 -1.16
N LEU A 249 13.40 -3.61 -1.20
CA LEU A 249 12.59 -3.96 -2.35
C LEU A 249 13.01 -3.20 -3.61
N THR A 250 13.22 -1.88 -3.51
CA THR A 250 13.67 -1.07 -4.65
C THR A 250 15.03 -1.51 -5.18
N LEU A 251 15.96 -1.85 -4.29
CA LEU A 251 17.27 -2.39 -4.67
C LEU A 251 17.13 -3.69 -5.45
N ARG A 252 16.39 -4.68 -4.94
CA ARG A 252 16.14 -5.96 -5.63
C ARG A 252 15.48 -5.77 -6.99
N ALA A 253 14.54 -4.82 -7.08
CA ALA A 253 13.87 -4.51 -8.35
C ALA A 253 14.80 -3.81 -9.35
N ALA A 254 15.76 -3.02 -8.88
CA ALA A 254 16.79 -2.38 -9.71
C ALA A 254 17.87 -3.39 -10.16
N GLU A 255 18.25 -4.34 -9.31
CA GLU A 255 19.18 -5.43 -9.67
C GLU A 255 18.60 -6.33 -10.76
N LYS A 256 17.28 -6.59 -10.70
CA LYS A 256 16.60 -7.45 -11.68
C LYS A 256 16.41 -6.83 -13.06
N LYS A 257 16.38 -5.49 -13.15
CA LYS A 257 16.16 -4.76 -14.41
C LYS A 257 17.07 -3.55 -14.47
N HIS A 258 18.04 -3.58 -15.39
CA HIS A 258 18.92 -2.44 -15.63
C HIS A 258 18.11 -1.16 -15.92
N SER A 259 18.57 -0.03 -15.37
CA SER A 259 17.90 1.28 -15.48
C SER A 259 16.41 1.25 -15.11
N ASN A 260 16.04 0.58 -14.02
CA ASN A 260 14.66 0.59 -13.54
C ASN A 260 14.29 1.93 -12.89
N TYR A 261 13.96 2.93 -13.72
CA TYR A 261 13.57 4.28 -13.28
C TYR A 261 12.38 4.28 -12.32
N LEU A 262 11.46 3.33 -12.44
CA LEU A 262 10.31 3.23 -11.54
C LEU A 262 10.73 2.83 -10.12
N ALA A 263 11.65 1.86 -10.00
CA ALA A 263 12.19 1.46 -8.70
C ALA A 263 12.98 2.60 -8.04
N TRP A 264 13.83 3.30 -8.80
CA TRP A 264 14.57 4.47 -8.30
C TRP A 264 13.64 5.62 -7.93
N GLY A 265 12.62 5.89 -8.74
CA GLY A 265 11.59 6.89 -8.42
C GLY A 265 10.80 6.53 -7.17
N HIS A 266 10.46 5.26 -6.96
CA HIS A 266 9.84 4.80 -5.71
C HIS A 266 10.78 4.94 -4.52
N ARG A 267 12.09 4.69 -4.69
CA ARG A 267 13.08 4.85 -3.64
C ARG A 267 13.17 6.30 -3.16
N GLY A 268 13.24 7.25 -4.10
CA GLY A 268 13.22 8.69 -3.79
C GLY A 268 11.93 9.10 -3.08
N TRP A 269 10.78 8.64 -3.58
CA TRP A 269 9.49 8.86 -2.95
C TRP A 269 9.43 8.28 -1.52
N ALA A 270 9.93 7.06 -1.29
CA ALA A 270 9.88 6.41 0.02
C ALA A 270 10.74 7.14 1.07
N LEU A 271 11.89 7.68 0.67
CA LEU A 271 12.73 8.51 1.53
C LEU A 271 12.01 9.81 1.92
N GLN A 272 11.39 10.49 0.94
CA GLN A 272 10.60 11.69 1.20
C GLN A 272 9.41 11.40 2.12
N TRP A 273 8.69 10.31 1.85
CA TRP A 273 7.54 9.88 2.64
C TRP A 273 7.94 9.56 4.10
N ALA A 274 9.10 8.95 4.32
CA ALA A 274 9.57 8.61 5.66
C ALA A 274 10.08 9.81 6.47
N VAL A 275 10.66 10.81 5.80
CA VAL A 275 11.20 12.03 6.45
C VAL A 275 10.14 13.11 6.60
N GLY A 276 9.29 13.28 5.60
CA GLY A 276 8.39 14.42 5.43
C GLY A 276 7.01 14.29 6.09
N GLY A 277 6.74 13.21 6.84
CA GLY A 277 5.52 13.10 7.64
C GLY A 277 4.24 13.45 6.88
N CYS A 278 3.93 12.72 5.81
CA CYS A 278 2.58 12.62 5.25
C CYS A 278 1.79 13.91 4.91
N ASP A 279 2.41 15.02 4.54
CA ASP A 279 1.68 16.12 3.86
C ASP A 279 1.87 16.06 2.34
N VAL A 280 1.39 14.97 1.73
CA VAL A 280 1.41 14.75 0.26
C VAL A 280 0.41 15.67 -0.48
N GLY A 281 -0.14 16.69 0.18
CA GLY A 281 -1.18 17.58 -0.35
C GLY A 281 -0.82 19.06 -0.48
N GLY A 282 0.31 19.53 0.08
CA GLY A 282 0.62 20.96 0.14
C GLY A 282 1.93 21.30 -0.58
N GLY A 283 1.86 21.95 -1.73
CA GLY A 283 3.02 22.45 -2.47
C GLY A 283 3.78 23.56 -1.72
N GLY A 284 4.55 23.17 -0.70
CA GLY A 284 5.46 24.05 0.05
C GLY A 284 6.89 23.89 -0.45
N ALA A 285 7.50 24.97 -0.94
CA ALA A 285 8.85 25.06 -1.52
C ALA A 285 10.04 24.62 -0.62
N ARG A 286 9.78 23.97 0.53
CA ARG A 286 10.82 23.46 1.45
C ARG A 286 11.32 22.06 1.11
N ASP A 287 10.59 21.30 0.30
CA ASP A 287 10.97 19.92 -0.04
C ASP A 287 12.03 19.82 -1.14
N ASP A 288 12.24 20.88 -1.91
CA ASP A 288 13.15 20.87 -3.07
C ASP A 288 14.61 20.58 -2.70
N ALA A 289 15.08 21.03 -1.53
CA ALA A 289 16.45 20.80 -1.10
C ALA A 289 16.71 19.32 -0.75
N VAL A 290 15.78 18.67 -0.04
CA VAL A 290 15.91 17.25 0.34
C VAL A 290 15.73 16.35 -0.88
N VAL A 291 14.76 16.68 -1.73
CA VAL A 291 14.56 16.01 -3.03
C VAL A 291 15.83 16.14 -3.88
N SER A 292 16.43 17.33 -3.95
CA SER A 292 17.66 17.57 -4.71
C SER A 292 18.85 16.77 -4.17
N VAL A 293 19.05 16.70 -2.85
CA VAL A 293 20.14 15.90 -2.26
C VAL A 293 19.93 14.40 -2.46
N VAL A 294 18.70 13.91 -2.32
CA VAL A 294 18.39 12.48 -2.54
C VAL A 294 18.53 12.11 -4.01
N LEU A 295 18.05 12.95 -4.93
CA LEU A 295 18.25 12.76 -6.37
C LEU A 295 19.73 12.84 -6.73
N TRP A 296 20.47 13.77 -6.12
CA TRP A 296 21.92 13.89 -6.32
C TRP A 296 22.66 12.64 -5.84
N LEU A 297 22.36 12.12 -4.65
CA LEU A 297 22.94 10.87 -4.15
C LEU A 297 22.57 9.67 -5.03
N CYS A 298 21.32 9.59 -5.48
CA CYS A 298 20.89 8.56 -6.43
C CYS A 298 21.66 8.67 -7.76
N CYS A 299 21.85 9.89 -8.28
CA CYS A 299 22.63 10.15 -9.49
C CYS A 299 24.10 9.78 -9.30
N VAL A 300 24.73 10.12 -8.17
CA VAL A 300 26.13 9.79 -7.87
C VAL A 300 26.33 8.28 -7.75
N VAL A 301 25.42 7.58 -7.05
CA VAL A 301 25.45 6.11 -6.96
C VAL A 301 25.23 5.47 -8.33
N TRP A 302 24.32 6.01 -9.13
CA TRP A 302 24.06 5.53 -10.48
C TRP A 302 25.26 5.74 -11.42
N LEU A 303 25.89 6.91 -11.40
CA LEU A 303 27.13 7.19 -12.15
C LEU A 303 28.25 6.22 -11.75
N ARG A 304 28.37 5.89 -10.47
CA ARG A 304 29.36 4.91 -10.00
C ARG A 304 29.08 3.47 -10.41
N MET A 305 27.86 3.12 -10.82
CA MET A 305 27.54 1.80 -11.37
C MET A 305 27.72 1.72 -12.89
N LEU A 306 27.90 2.87 -13.56
CA LEU A 306 28.15 2.94 -15.01
C LEU A 306 29.63 2.97 -15.38
N ILE A 307 30.51 3.25 -14.40
CA ILE A 307 31.98 3.27 -14.54
C ILE A 307 32.52 1.94 -14.01
#